data_AF-A0A6S6SIQ7-F1
#
_entry.id   AF-A0A6S6SIQ7-F1
#
_cell.length_a   1.000
_cell.length_b   1.000
_cell.length_c   1.000
_cell.angle_alpha   90.00
_cell.angle_beta   90.00
_cell.angle_gamma   90.00
#
_symmetry.space_group_name_H-M   'P 1'
#
loop_
_entity.id
_entity.type
_entity.pdbx_description
1 polymer ?
#
loop_
_entity_poly.entity_id
_entity_poly.type
_entity_poly.pdbx_seq_one_letter_code
_entity_poly.pdbx_strand_id
1 'polypeptide(L)'
;MTTVLMILMLPIGLYVYFGVEKKDKLAYQKVFDDFHQITIENTKLTDKEKLLRFEQMLEQNTYEIVEITEQRVVAKKKVLSMGLMMIGLGLYIIGLFVYLLYYATLQKPHKVVFTLSKN
;
A
#
# COMPACT_ATOMS: atom_id res chain seq x y z
N MET A 1 -1.83 -6.21 35.00
CA MET A 1 -2.60 -5.55 33.93
C MET A 1 -1.99 -5.74 32.54
N THR A 2 -0.67 -5.64 32.40
CA THR A 2 0.04 -5.74 31.11
C THR A 2 -0.18 -7.07 30.37
N THR A 3 -0.22 -8.19 31.09
CA THR A 3 -0.41 -9.53 30.49
C THR A 3 -1.81 -9.73 29.90
N VAL A 4 -2.84 -9.22 30.56
CA VAL A 4 -4.23 -9.30 30.08
C VAL A 4 -4.40 -8.47 28.81
N LEU A 5 -3.79 -7.27 28.77
CA LEU A 5 -3.78 -6.44 27.57
C LEU A 5 -3.07 -7.13 26.40
N MET A 6 -1.90 -7.74 26.62
CA MET A 6 -1.18 -8.47 25.57
C MET A 6 -2.00 -9.63 24.99
N ILE A 7 -2.69 -10.41 25.83
CA ILE A 7 -3.53 -11.52 25.36
C ILE A 7 -4.68 -11.01 24.48
N LEU A 8 -5.24 -9.83 24.77
CA LEU A 8 -6.30 -9.22 23.96
C LEU A 8 -5.77 -8.59 22.66
N MET A 9 -4.49 -8.22 22.58
CA MET A 9 -3.89 -7.67 21.35
C MET A 9 -3.86 -8.68 20.21
N LEU A 10 -3.75 -9.98 20.50
CA LEU A 10 -3.75 -11.03 19.47
C LEU A 10 -5.10 -11.14 18.73
N PRO A 11 -6.26 -11.34 19.40
CA PRO A 11 -7.55 -11.37 18.72
C PRO A 11 -7.92 -10.03 18.07
N ILE A 12 -7.56 -8.89 18.68
CA ILE A 12 -7.75 -7.57 18.07
C ILE A 12 -6.90 -7.44 16.81
N GLY A 13 -5.63 -7.83 16.87
CA GLY A 13 -4.72 -7.79 15.73
C GLY A 13 -5.17 -8.69 14.58
N LEU A 14 -5.69 -9.88 14.87
CA LEU A 14 -6.30 -10.75 13.88
C LEU A 14 -7.52 -10.09 13.22
N TYR A 15 -8.40 -9.46 14.01
CA TYR A 15 -9.55 -8.72 13.46
C TYR A 15 -9.11 -7.55 12.58
N VAL A 16 -8.12 -6.78 13.01
CA VAL A 16 -7.58 -5.66 12.22
C VAL A 16 -6.96 -6.18 10.92
N TYR A 17 -6.14 -7.23 10.98
CA TYR A 17 -5.47 -7.80 9.81
C TYR A 17 -6.45 -8.40 8.80
N PHE A 18 -7.37 -9.26 9.24
CA PHE A 18 -8.29 -9.95 8.33
C PHE A 18 -9.54 -9.15 7.97
N GLY A 19 -9.98 -8.25 8.85
CA GLY A 19 -11.22 -7.49 8.70
C GLY A 19 -10.98 -6.10 8.13
N VAL A 20 -10.12 -5.30 8.78
CA VAL A 20 -9.92 -3.88 8.42
C VAL A 20 -8.95 -3.76 7.26
N GLU A 21 -7.72 -4.28 7.39
CA GLU A 21 -6.69 -4.14 6.34
C GLU A 21 -7.10 -4.82 5.03
N LYS A 22 -7.90 -5.89 5.10
CA LYS A 22 -8.49 -6.51 3.90
C LYS A 22 -9.45 -5.58 3.17
N LYS A 23 -10.27 -4.82 3.90
CA LYS A 23 -11.18 -3.82 3.31
C LYS A 23 -10.41 -2.64 2.75
N ASP A 24 -9.39 -2.17 3.47
CA ASP A 24 -8.52 -1.11 2.97
C ASP A 24 -7.85 -1.54 1.67
N LYS A 25 -7.35 -2.77 1.60
CA LYS A 25 -6.78 -3.35 0.36
C LYS A 25 -7.75 -3.31 -0.82
N LEU A 26 -9.04 -3.58 -0.59
CA LEU A 26 -10.06 -3.47 -1.63
C LEU A 26 -10.30 -2.02 -2.05
N ALA A 27 -10.31 -1.08 -1.10
CA ALA A 27 -10.41 0.35 -1.42
C ALA A 27 -9.21 0.82 -2.24
N TYR A 28 -7.98 0.42 -1.85
CA TYR A 28 -6.76 0.68 -2.62
C TYR A 28 -6.90 0.16 -4.05
N GLN A 29 -7.35 -1.09 -4.21
CA GLN A 29 -7.47 -1.72 -5.53
C GLN A 29 -8.49 -1.00 -6.42
N LYS A 30 -9.61 -0.54 -5.85
CA LYS A 30 -10.61 0.25 -6.59
C LYS A 30 -10.03 1.52 -7.21
N VAL A 31 -9.16 2.24 -6.50
CA VAL A 31 -8.53 3.45 -7.05
C VAL A 31 -7.66 3.13 -8.27
N PHE A 32 -6.98 1.97 -8.27
CA PHE A 32 -6.23 1.51 -9.45
C PHE A 32 -7.16 1.06 -10.58
N ASP A 33 -8.23 0.34 -10.28
CA ASP A 33 -9.21 -0.12 -11.26
C ASP A 33 -9.93 1.08 -11.94
N ASP A 34 -10.33 2.08 -11.14
CA ASP A 34 -10.92 3.33 -11.62
C ASP A 34 -9.92 4.10 -12.51
N PHE A 35 -8.65 4.20 -12.09
CA PHE A 35 -7.62 4.80 -12.92
C PHE A 35 -7.44 4.06 -14.25
N HIS A 36 -7.39 2.73 -14.22
CA HIS A 36 -7.25 1.90 -15.42
C HIS A 36 -8.41 2.15 -16.40
N GLN A 37 -9.65 2.11 -15.89
CA GLN A 37 -10.86 2.35 -16.67
C GLN A 37 -10.89 3.76 -17.27
N ILE A 38 -10.54 4.78 -16.50
CA ILE A 38 -10.62 6.19 -16.96
C ILE A 38 -9.49 6.52 -17.94
N THR A 39 -8.32 5.89 -17.80
CA THR A 39 -7.08 6.38 -18.44
C THR A 39 -6.62 5.51 -19.61
N ILE A 40 -6.75 4.18 -19.48
CA ILE A 40 -6.32 3.23 -20.53
C ILE A 40 -7.45 2.98 -21.51
N GLU A 41 -8.71 2.91 -21.06
CA GLU A 41 -9.85 2.64 -21.94
C GLU A 41 -10.36 3.90 -22.67
N ASN A 42 -10.01 5.10 -22.17
CA ASN A 42 -10.43 6.36 -22.79
C ASN A 42 -9.38 6.88 -23.79
N THR A 43 -9.63 6.63 -25.07
CA THR A 43 -8.78 7.06 -26.19
C THR A 43 -8.76 8.57 -26.44
N LYS A 44 -9.59 9.36 -25.75
CA LYS A 44 -9.64 10.82 -25.93
C LYS A 44 -8.62 11.59 -25.09
N LEU A 45 -7.96 10.93 -24.13
CA LEU A 45 -7.00 11.57 -23.24
C LEU A 45 -5.62 11.68 -23.90
N THR A 46 -5.03 12.86 -23.79
CA THR A 46 -3.63 13.11 -24.18
C THR A 46 -2.67 12.45 -23.20
N ASP A 47 -1.46 12.12 -23.65
CA ASP A 47 -0.44 11.48 -22.81
C ASP A 47 -0.10 12.28 -21.54
N LYS A 48 -0.14 13.61 -21.64
CA LYS A 48 0.06 14.52 -20.51
C LYS A 48 -1.07 14.40 -19.47
N GLU A 49 -2.31 14.26 -19.92
CA GLU A 49 -3.45 14.07 -19.01
C GLU A 49 -3.42 12.70 -18.34
N LYS A 50 -2.97 11.66 -19.05
CA LYS A 50 -2.79 10.32 -18.48
C LYS A 50 -1.74 10.31 -17.37
N LEU A 51 -0.62 11.00 -17.58
CA LEU A 51 0.41 11.18 -16.56
C LEU A 51 -0.12 11.93 -15.34
N LEU A 52 -0.82 13.06 -15.53
CA LEU A 52 -1.39 13.84 -14.42
C LEU A 52 -2.39 13.02 -13.59
N ARG A 53 -3.25 12.23 -14.26
CA ARG A 53 -4.18 11.33 -13.58
C ARG A 53 -3.47 10.22 -12.82
N PHE A 54 -2.36 9.72 -13.35
CA PHE A 54 -1.55 8.71 -12.69
C PHE A 54 -0.90 9.29 -11.41
N GLU A 55 -0.35 10.50 -11.47
CA GLU A 55 0.18 11.21 -10.30
C GLU A 55 -0.91 11.41 -9.23
N GLN A 56 -2.10 11.88 -9.62
CA GLN A 56 -3.24 12.03 -8.70
C GLN A 56 -3.62 10.71 -8.02
N MET A 57 -3.61 9.60 -8.76
CA MET A 57 -3.90 8.28 -8.20
C MET A 57 -2.81 7.84 -7.20
N LEU A 58 -1.55 8.11 -7.49
CA LEU A 58 -0.43 7.81 -6.60
C LEU A 58 -0.51 8.62 -5.30
N GLU A 59 -0.84 9.92 -5.39
CA GLU A 59 -1.04 10.80 -4.23
C GLU A 59 -2.20 10.32 -3.36
N GLN A 60 -3.36 9.99 -3.96
CA GLN A 60 -4.51 9.46 -3.24
C GLN A 60 -4.18 8.16 -2.48
N ASN A 61 -3.32 7.34 -3.06
CA ASN A 61 -2.87 6.10 -2.46
C ASN A 61 -1.60 6.23 -1.63
N THR A 62 -1.15 7.44 -1.28
CA THR A 62 0.03 7.68 -0.43
C THR A 62 1.28 6.93 -0.92
N TYR A 63 1.48 6.88 -2.23
CA TYR A 63 2.74 6.41 -2.82
C TYR A 63 3.78 7.52 -2.78
N GLU A 64 5.02 7.16 -2.49
CA GLU A 64 6.17 8.05 -2.65
C GLU A 64 6.62 8.00 -4.12
N ILE A 65 6.55 9.13 -4.81
CA ILE A 65 7.05 9.24 -6.18
C ILE A 65 8.58 9.28 -6.13
N VAL A 66 9.22 8.30 -6.74
CA VAL A 66 10.67 8.12 -6.74
C VAL A 66 11.29 8.75 -7.98
N GLU A 67 10.56 8.72 -9.08
CA GLU A 67 11.05 9.18 -10.37
C GLU A 67 9.89 9.64 -11.25
N ILE A 68 10.03 10.84 -11.81
CA ILE A 68 9.16 11.39 -12.86
C ILE A 68 10.05 11.73 -14.04
N THR A 69 9.71 11.21 -15.21
CA THR A 69 10.27 11.65 -16.49
C THR A 69 9.13 11.92 -17.47
N GLU A 70 9.46 12.48 -18.64
CA GLU A 70 8.48 12.75 -19.70
C GLU A 70 7.74 11.50 -20.20
N GLN A 71 8.25 10.30 -19.93
CA GLN A 71 7.72 9.05 -20.45
C GLN A 71 7.42 8.00 -19.38
N ARG A 72 7.88 8.20 -18.14
CA ARG A 72 7.65 7.25 -17.05
C ARG A 72 7.43 7.95 -15.71
N VAL A 73 6.57 7.34 -14.90
CA VAL A 73 6.43 7.68 -13.49
C VAL A 73 6.60 6.41 -12.67
N VAL A 74 7.49 6.47 -11.69
CA VAL A 74 7.82 5.37 -10.78
C VAL A 74 7.47 5.79 -9.37
N ALA A 75 6.63 4.98 -8.72
CA ALA A 75 6.24 5.20 -7.34
C ALA A 75 6.45 3.95 -6.50
N LYS A 76 6.74 4.13 -5.22
CA LYS A 76 6.90 3.05 -4.26
C LYS A 76 6.03 3.31 -3.03
N LYS A 77 5.48 2.24 -2.43
CA LYS A 77 4.80 2.31 -1.14
C LYS A 77 5.21 1.14 -0.27
N LYS A 78 5.57 1.42 0.98
CA LYS A 78 5.90 0.41 1.98
C LYS A 78 4.88 0.48 3.10
N VAL A 79 3.95 -0.47 3.12
CA VAL A 79 2.85 -0.48 4.09
C VAL A 79 3.27 -1.21 5.35
N LEU A 80 3.18 -0.52 6.48
CA LEU A 80 3.28 -1.13 7.80
C LEU A 80 1.89 -1.65 8.18
N SER A 81 1.73 -2.96 8.31
CA SER A 81 0.50 -3.58 8.81
C SER A 81 0.38 -3.36 10.32
N MET A 82 -0.66 -2.66 10.73
CA MET A 82 -1.02 -2.46 12.13
C MET A 82 -1.54 -3.76 12.73
N GLY A 83 -2.24 -4.58 11.94
CA GLY A 83 -2.69 -5.90 12.35
C GLY A 83 -1.52 -6.82 12.73
N LEU A 84 -0.49 -6.89 11.88
CA LEU A 84 0.71 -7.67 12.18
C LEU A 84 1.50 -7.12 13.38
N MET A 85 1.54 -5.80 13.58
CA MET A 85 2.13 -5.22 14.81
C MET A 85 1.39 -5.67 16.06
N MET A 86 0.06 -5.63 16.04
CA MET A 86 -0.78 -6.02 17.18
C MET A 86 -0.67 -7.53 17.46
N ILE A 87 -0.65 -8.36 16.41
CA ILE A 87 -0.39 -9.80 16.53
C ILE A 87 1.00 -10.04 17.14
N GLY A 88 2.01 -9.32 16.64
CA GLY A 88 3.37 -9.37 17.16
C GLY A 88 3.44 -9.03 18.63
N LEU A 89 2.77 -7.96 19.07
CA LEU A 89 2.66 -7.59 20.49
C LEU A 89 1.92 -8.64 21.32
N GLY A 90 0.88 -9.27 20.77
CA GLY A 90 0.12 -10.31 21.45
C GLY A 90 0.87 -11.63 21.62
N LEU A 91 1.84 -11.91 20.75
CA LEU A 91 2.77 -13.04 20.86
C LEU A 91 4.00 -12.75 21.74
N TYR A 92 3.92 -11.73 22.61
CA TYR A 92 5.01 -11.08 23.35
C TYR A 92 5.85 -10.09 22.53
N ILE A 93 6.52 -9.18 23.25
CA ILE A 93 7.42 -8.14 22.70
C ILE A 93 8.40 -8.67 21.64
N ILE A 94 8.86 -9.92 21.77
CA ILE A 94 9.74 -10.56 20.77
C ILE A 94 9.08 -10.62 19.39
N GLY A 95 7.78 -10.95 19.32
CA GLY A 95 7.03 -10.98 18.05
C GLY A 95 6.97 -9.62 17.37
N LEU A 96 6.84 -8.53 18.13
CA LEU A 96 6.94 -7.17 17.60
C LEU A 96 8.33 -6.88 17.01
N PHE A 97 9.41 -7.22 17.73
CA PHE A 97 10.77 -7.01 17.23
C PHE A 97 11.05 -7.82 15.95
N VAL A 98 10.59 -9.07 15.89
CA VAL A 98 10.70 -9.90 14.68
C VAL A 98 9.98 -9.25 13.51
N TYR A 99 8.76 -8.74 13.72
CA TYR A 99 8.00 -8.07 12.68
C TYR A 99 8.65 -6.75 12.23
N LEU A 100 9.17 -5.94 13.16
CA LEU A 100 9.87 -4.70 12.83
C LEU A 100 11.17 -4.97 12.06
N LEU A 101 11.91 -6.02 12.43
CA LEU A 101 13.11 -6.43 11.70
C LEU A 101 12.76 -6.89 10.28
N TYR A 102 11.70 -7.70 10.14
CA TYR A 102 11.16 -8.11 8.85
C TYR A 102 10.74 -6.89 8.01
N TYR A 103 9.99 -5.95 8.59
CA TYR A 103 9.58 -4.73 7.93
C TYR A 103 10.80 -3.93 7.47
N ALA A 104 11.80 -3.72 8.33
CA ALA A 104 12.97 -2.91 8.00
C ALA A 104 13.84 -3.53 6.90
N THR A 105 14.12 -4.84 6.98
CA THR A 105 15.16 -5.48 6.17
C THR A 105 14.63 -6.30 4.98
N LEU A 106 13.53 -7.02 5.16
CA LEU A 106 13.06 -8.01 4.20
C LEU A 106 11.86 -7.52 3.37
N GLN A 107 10.98 -6.71 3.97
CA GLN A 107 9.79 -6.24 3.30
C GLN A 107 10.15 -5.24 2.19
N LYS A 108 10.06 -5.72 0.95
CA LYS A 108 10.26 -4.90 -0.25
C LYS A 108 9.06 -3.96 -0.43
N PRO A 109 9.30 -2.68 -0.78
CA PRO A 109 8.22 -1.76 -1.10
C PRO A 109 7.48 -2.22 -2.36
N HIS A 110 6.17 -2.03 -2.39
CA HIS A 110 5.38 -2.23 -3.59
C HIS A 110 5.71 -1.12 -4.59
N LYS A 111 6.15 -1.48 -5.79
CA LYS A 111 6.59 -0.55 -6.83
C LYS A 111 5.58 -0.57 -7.98
N VAL A 112 5.08 0.60 -8.35
CA VAL A 112 4.22 0.80 -9.52
C VAL A 112 4.98 1.62 -10.55
N VAL A 113 4.92 1.20 -11.81
CA VAL A 113 5.57 1.88 -12.93
C VAL A 113 4.52 2.10 -14.00
N PHE A 114 4.32 3.36 -14.40
CA PHE A 114 3.55 3.71 -15.58
C PHE A 114 4.50 4.22 -16.65
N THR A 115 4.41 3.63 -17.85
CA THR A 115 5.21 4.02 -19.01
C THR A 115 4.26 4.40 -20.13
N LEU A 116 4.46 5.57 -20.72
CA LEU A 116 3.77 5.95 -21.94
C LEU A 116 4.30 5.08 -23.08
N SER A 117 3.44 4.22 -23.63
CA SER A 117 3.78 3.45 -24.82
C SER A 117 3.89 4.41 -26.00
N LYS A 118 5.12 4.63 -26.48
CA LYS A 118 5.36 5.27 -27.76
C LYS A 118 4.78 4.35 -28.85
N ASN A 119 3.62 4.70 -29.40
CA ASN A 119 3.29 4.26 -30.75
C ASN A 119 4.08 5.12 -31.73
#